data_AF-A0A7C6ZNI6-F1
#
_entry.id   AF-A0A7C6ZNI6-F1
#
_cell.length_a   1.000
_cell.length_b   1.000
_cell.length_c   1.000
_cell.angle_alpha   90.00
_cell.angle_beta   90.00
_cell.angle_gamma   90.00
#
_symmetry.space_group_name_H-M   'P 1'
#
loop_
_entity.id
_entity.type
_entity.pdbx_description
1 polymer ?
#
loop_
_entity_poly.entity_id
_entity_poly.type
_entity_poly.pdbx_seq_one_letter_code
_entity_poly.pdbx_strand_id
1 'polypeptide(L)'
;MSFEDKVRQAYMMELNQLPFYAALAEMAPNPVWAEQIRIMQENEMRHAQYLASLLGMPAQSMSTEPLQERRPTSFIEGIREARVEEIQQALVFDELERMAPTPEIKVRMQWIEFNQMRDTIFFANILAHMSAMHMTGTQHHGGTSSPIQGPPGF
;
A
#
# COMPACT_ATOMS: atom_id res chain seq x y z
N MET A 1 -2.80 -13.12 23.35
CA MET A 1 -1.87 -11.98 23.20
C MET A 1 -2.44 -10.81 23.99
N SER A 2 -1.62 -10.02 24.68
CA SER A 2 -2.10 -8.84 25.43
C SER A 2 -2.37 -7.65 24.49
N PHE A 3 -3.09 -6.62 24.95
CA PHE A 3 -3.28 -5.38 24.19
C PHE A 3 -1.94 -4.72 23.87
N GLU A 4 -1.05 -4.62 24.86
CA GLU A 4 0.29 -4.04 24.69
C GLU A 4 1.15 -4.81 23.67
N ASP A 5 1.13 -6.15 23.70
CA ASP A 5 1.85 -6.95 22.71
C ASP A 5 1.31 -6.75 21.29
N LYS A 6 0.00 -6.59 21.15
CA LYS A 6 -0.65 -6.33 19.87
C LYS A 6 -0.33 -4.91 19.36
N VAL A 7 -0.28 -3.91 20.25
CA VAL A 7 0.16 -2.55 19.91
C VAL A 7 1.62 -2.57 19.45
N ARG A 8 2.50 -3.33 20.12
CA ARG A 8 3.89 -3.51 19.72
C ARG A 8 4.00 -4.19 18.35
N GLN A 9 3.18 -5.20 18.08
CA GLN A 9 3.10 -5.83 16.75
C GLN A 9 2.72 -4.79 15.69
N ALA A 10 1.62 -4.06 15.88
CA ALA A 10 1.17 -3.04 14.93
C ALA A 10 2.23 -1.95 14.71
N TYR A 11 2.87 -1.49 15.79
CA TYR A 11 3.93 -0.48 15.72
C TYR A 11 5.09 -0.92 14.82
N MET A 12 5.51 -2.18 14.94
CA MET A 12 6.57 -2.73 14.09
C MET A 12 6.12 -2.88 12.63
N MET A 13 4.86 -3.23 12.38
CA MET A 13 4.32 -3.30 11.02
C MET A 13 4.35 -1.92 10.34
N GLU A 14 3.86 -0.90 11.02
CA GLU A 14 3.84 0.50 10.54
C GLU A 14 5.26 1.03 10.25
N LEU A 15 6.22 0.77 11.15
CA LEU A 15 7.61 1.15 10.92
C LEU A 15 8.26 0.43 9.73
N ASN A 16 7.96 -0.85 9.54
CA ASN A 16 8.50 -1.65 8.44
C ASN A 16 8.01 -1.15 7.07
N GLN A 17 6.85 -0.50 6.99
CA GLN A 17 6.34 0.06 5.74
C GLN A 17 7.06 1.33 5.28
N LEU A 18 7.60 2.12 6.21
CA LEU A 18 8.18 3.42 5.89
C LEU A 18 9.26 3.38 4.78
N PRO A 19 10.31 2.53 4.88
CA PRO A 19 11.30 2.43 3.80
C PRO A 19 10.73 1.75 2.54
N PHE A 20 9.77 0.85 2.69
CA PHE A 20 9.14 0.15 1.58
C PHE A 20 8.32 1.12 0.70
N TYR A 21 7.50 1.97 1.30
CA TYR A 21 6.72 2.99 0.58
C TYR A 21 7.59 4.11 0.01
N ALA A 22 8.71 4.46 0.67
CA ALA A 22 9.70 5.35 0.07
C ALA A 22 10.21 4.81 -1.27
N ALA A 23 10.70 3.56 -1.27
CA ALA A 23 11.22 2.91 -2.47
C ALA A 23 10.13 2.70 -3.53
N LEU A 24 8.92 2.32 -3.11
CA LEU A 24 7.80 2.11 -4.04
C LEU A 24 7.37 3.41 -4.73
N ALA A 25 7.39 4.54 -4.03
CA ALA A 25 7.13 5.86 -4.61
C ALA A 25 8.19 6.27 -5.63
N GLU A 26 9.47 5.96 -5.38
CA GLU A 26 10.57 6.21 -6.34
C GLU A 26 10.40 5.40 -7.63
N MET A 27 9.86 4.19 -7.51
CA MET A 27 9.65 3.26 -8.65
C MET A 27 8.36 3.54 -9.43
N ALA A 28 7.49 4.41 -8.94
CA ALA A 28 6.19 4.66 -9.54
C ALA A 28 6.31 5.28 -10.94
N PRO A 29 5.72 4.67 -11.99
CA PRO A 29 5.82 5.16 -13.36
C PRO A 29 4.93 6.40 -13.61
N ASN A 30 4.13 6.78 -12.63
CA ASN A 30 3.17 7.88 -12.72
C ASN A 30 3.38 8.82 -11.52
N PRO A 31 3.56 10.14 -11.73
CA PRO A 31 3.81 11.09 -10.65
C PRO A 31 2.65 11.22 -9.66
N VAL A 32 1.41 11.01 -10.11
CA VAL A 32 0.23 10.99 -9.22
C VAL A 32 0.29 9.77 -8.30
N TRP A 33 0.67 8.60 -8.81
CA TRP A 33 0.85 7.41 -7.97
C TRP A 33 2.00 7.58 -6.97
N ALA A 34 3.13 8.12 -7.43
CA ALA A 34 4.26 8.44 -6.57
C ALA A 34 3.83 9.31 -5.39
N GLU A 35 3.06 10.37 -5.66
CA GLU A 35 2.60 11.29 -4.63
C GLU A 35 1.62 10.65 -3.64
N GLN A 36 0.66 9.85 -4.13
CA GLN A 36 -0.26 9.14 -3.24
C GLN A 36 0.48 8.15 -2.34
N ILE A 37 1.49 7.44 -2.86
CA ILE A 37 2.29 6.51 -2.05
C ILE A 37 3.10 7.25 -0.97
N ARG A 38 3.61 8.47 -1.25
CA ARG A 38 4.26 9.31 -0.22
C ARG A 38 3.28 9.73 0.88
N ILE A 39 2.06 10.11 0.50
CA ILE A 39 1.01 10.45 1.49
C ILE A 39 0.69 9.24 2.38
N MET A 40 0.69 8.03 1.82
CA MET A 40 0.53 6.78 2.59
C MET A 40 1.70 6.58 3.55
N GLN A 41 2.94 6.74 3.10
CA GLN A 41 4.11 6.68 3.97
C GLN A 41 4.00 7.65 5.17
N GLU A 42 3.52 8.87 4.94
CA GLU A 42 3.28 9.82 6.02
C GLU A 42 2.16 9.38 6.97
N ASN A 43 1.12 8.70 6.46
CA ASN A 43 0.08 8.11 7.31
C ASN A 43 0.67 7.02 8.21
N GLU A 44 1.48 6.11 7.68
CA GLU A 44 2.12 5.06 8.47
C GLU A 44 3.01 5.64 9.57
N MET A 45 3.71 6.75 9.28
CA MET A 45 4.49 7.45 10.30
C MET A 45 3.59 8.03 11.41
N ARG A 46 2.42 8.59 11.07
CA ARG A 46 1.44 9.09 12.05
C ARG A 46 0.84 7.94 12.88
N HIS A 47 0.58 6.79 12.26
CA HIS A 47 0.09 5.60 12.95
C HIS A 47 1.15 5.07 13.94
N ALA A 48 2.40 4.93 13.49
CA ALA A 48 3.53 4.53 14.33
C ALA A 48 3.73 5.47 15.52
N GLN A 49 3.66 6.79 15.32
CA GLN A 49 3.75 7.78 16.40
C GLN A 49 2.64 7.61 17.45
N TYR A 50 1.42 7.36 17.00
CA TYR A 50 0.31 7.12 17.91
C TYR A 50 0.50 5.82 18.70
N LEU A 51 0.91 4.73 18.06
CA LEU A 51 1.18 3.45 18.71
C LEU A 51 2.34 3.55 19.71
N ALA A 52 3.41 4.27 19.36
CA ALA A 52 4.51 4.58 20.27
C ALA A 52 4.03 5.31 21.54
N SER A 53 3.07 6.24 21.40
CA SER A 53 2.49 6.94 22.55
C SER A 53 1.72 5.99 23.48
N LEU A 54 1.03 4.98 22.94
CA LEU A 54 0.35 3.95 23.74
C LEU A 54 1.34 3.04 24.47
N LEU A 55 2.55 2.85 23.92
CA LEU A 55 3.64 2.11 24.53
C LEU A 55 4.46 2.94 25.54
N GLY A 56 4.10 4.21 25.77
CA GLY A 56 4.86 5.11 26.64
C GLY A 56 6.26 5.47 26.10
N MET A 57 6.49 5.27 24.80
CA MET A 57 7.76 5.59 24.15
C MET A 57 7.84 7.10 23.88
N PRO A 58 8.95 7.79 24.19
CA PRO A 58 9.10 9.20 23.87
C PRO A 58 9.09 9.42 22.35
N ALA A 59 8.51 10.51 21.87
CA ALA A 59 8.40 10.80 20.43
C ALA A 59 9.75 10.80 19.68
N GLN A 60 10.85 11.09 20.40
CA GLN A 60 12.22 11.10 19.87
C GLN A 60 12.86 9.69 19.81
N SER A 61 12.21 8.66 20.36
CA SER A 61 12.70 7.28 20.38
C SER A 61 12.17 6.42 19.25
N MET A 62 11.41 6.99 18.31
CA MET A 62 11.17 6.31 17.04
C MET A 62 12.51 6.16 16.33
N SER A 63 13.11 4.98 16.45
CA SER A 63 14.32 4.64 15.73
C SER A 63 14.00 4.78 14.24
N THR A 64 14.71 5.67 13.57
CA THR A 64 14.74 5.74 12.10
C THR A 64 15.72 4.72 11.53
N GLU A 65 16.36 3.88 12.36
CA GLU A 65 17.19 2.81 11.84
C GLU A 65 16.30 1.86 11.03
N PRO A 66 16.58 1.68 9.73
CA PRO A 66 15.79 0.80 8.91
C PRO A 66 15.80 -0.59 9.53
N LEU A 67 14.62 -1.13 9.80
CA LEU A 67 14.44 -2.54 10.15
C LEU A 67 14.70 -3.38 8.89
N GLN A 68 15.97 -3.49 8.48
CA GLN A 68 16.40 -3.96 7.16
C GLN A 68 15.78 -3.15 6.00
N GLU A 69 16.61 -2.74 5.05
CA GLU A 69 16.13 -2.04 3.86
C GLU A 69 15.38 -3.03 2.95
N ARG A 70 14.07 -3.19 3.18
CA ARG A 70 13.20 -3.98 2.31
C ARG A 70 12.79 -3.14 1.11
N ARG A 71 13.22 -3.54 -0.08
CA ARG A 71 12.86 -2.88 -1.35
C ARG A 71 12.08 -3.83 -2.25
N PRO A 72 11.02 -3.36 -2.93
CA PRO A 72 10.28 -4.20 -3.87
C PRO A 72 11.13 -4.53 -5.11
N THR A 73 10.94 -5.74 -5.65
CA THR A 73 11.71 -6.21 -6.82
C THR A 73 11.33 -5.45 -8.11
N SER A 74 10.06 -5.07 -8.23
CA SER A 74 9.53 -4.23 -9.31
C SER A 74 8.36 -3.41 -8.78
N PHE A 75 7.96 -2.36 -9.50
CA PHE A 75 6.81 -1.56 -9.09
C PHE A 75 5.54 -2.41 -8.95
N ILE A 76 5.25 -3.30 -9.92
CA ILE A 76 4.03 -4.10 -9.89
C ILE A 76 4.04 -5.15 -8.76
N GLU A 77 5.17 -5.80 -8.48
CA GLU A 77 5.27 -6.70 -7.32
C GLU A 77 5.14 -5.91 -6.02
N GLY A 78 5.76 -4.72 -5.94
CA GLY A 78 5.64 -3.84 -4.79
C GLY A 78 4.20 -3.42 -4.49
N ILE A 79 3.39 -3.13 -5.51
CA ILE A 79 1.96 -2.83 -5.35
C ILE A 79 1.18 -4.06 -4.83
N ARG A 80 1.54 -5.27 -5.27
CA ARG A 80 0.90 -6.50 -4.78
C ARG A 80 1.24 -6.77 -3.32
N GLU A 81 2.51 -6.65 -2.96
CA GLU A 81 3.01 -6.80 -1.59
C GLU A 81 2.36 -5.76 -0.67
N ALA A 82 2.41 -4.47 -1.03
CA ALA A 82 1.78 -3.38 -0.28
C ALA A 82 0.30 -3.68 0.00
N ARG A 83 -0.45 -4.08 -1.04
CA ARG A 83 -1.87 -4.42 -0.88
C ARG A 83 -2.11 -5.55 0.12
N VAL A 84 -1.28 -6.60 0.10
CA VAL A 84 -1.43 -7.71 1.05
C VAL A 84 -1.15 -7.24 2.47
N GLU A 85 -0.17 -6.37 2.64
CA GLU A 85 0.25 -5.87 3.95
C GLU A 85 -0.76 -4.91 4.54
N GLU A 86 -1.32 -3.99 3.76
CA GLU A 86 -2.44 -3.14 4.14
C GLU A 86 -3.64 -3.96 4.63
N ILE A 87 -3.98 -5.06 3.96
CA ILE A 87 -5.05 -5.97 4.42
C ILE A 87 -4.68 -6.61 5.77
N GLN A 88 -3.43 -7.06 5.94
CA GLN A 88 -2.97 -7.65 7.21
C GLN A 88 -2.97 -6.62 8.34
N GLN A 89 -2.56 -5.38 8.07
CA GLN A 89 -2.59 -4.28 9.01
C GLN A 89 -4.04 -3.95 9.42
N ALA A 90 -4.95 -3.85 8.46
CA ALA A 90 -6.37 -3.63 8.75
C ALA A 90 -6.94 -4.68 9.72
N LEU A 91 -6.62 -5.97 9.52
CA LEU A 91 -7.03 -7.04 10.43
C LEU A 91 -6.44 -6.88 11.84
N VAL A 92 -5.18 -6.43 11.94
CA VAL A 92 -4.54 -6.16 13.25
C VAL A 92 -5.21 -4.98 13.95
N PHE A 93 -5.59 -3.93 13.23
CA PHE A 93 -6.29 -2.77 13.81
C PHE A 93 -7.73 -3.08 14.23
N ASP A 94 -8.45 -3.91 13.48
CA ASP A 94 -9.76 -4.46 13.86
C ASP A 94 -9.67 -5.29 15.16
N GLU A 95 -8.61 -6.10 15.33
CA GLU A 95 -8.36 -6.77 16.62
C GLU A 95 -8.05 -5.78 17.75
N LEU A 96 -7.21 -4.77 17.50
CA LEU A 96 -6.88 -3.74 18.50
C LEU A 96 -8.11 -2.92 18.90
N GLU A 97 -9.02 -2.63 17.98
CA GLU A 97 -10.30 -1.98 18.27
C GLU A 97 -11.07 -2.76 19.34
N ARG A 98 -11.21 -4.09 19.15
CA ARG A 98 -11.96 -4.95 20.08
C ARG A 98 -11.30 -5.06 21.45
N MET A 99 -9.98 -4.86 21.51
CA MET A 99 -9.18 -4.92 22.73
C MET A 99 -8.99 -3.56 23.40
N ALA A 100 -9.42 -2.46 22.77
CA ALA A 100 -9.14 -1.10 23.20
C ALA A 100 -9.64 -0.84 24.63
N PRO A 101 -8.80 -0.35 25.55
CA PRO A 101 -9.18 -0.15 26.95
C PRO A 101 -10.05 1.09 27.17
N THR A 102 -10.12 2.01 26.19
CA THR A 102 -10.96 3.21 26.25
C THR A 102 -11.66 3.48 24.91
N PRO A 103 -12.80 4.19 24.91
CA PRO A 103 -13.49 4.59 23.68
C PRO A 103 -12.65 5.43 22.72
N GLU A 104 -11.76 6.28 23.24
CA GLU A 104 -10.88 7.14 22.43
C GLU A 104 -9.87 6.31 21.63
N ILE A 105 -9.28 5.30 22.27
CA ILE A 105 -8.38 4.35 21.60
C ILE A 105 -9.17 3.55 20.56
N LYS A 106 -10.38 3.10 20.91
CA LYS A 106 -11.26 2.36 19.99
C LYS A 106 -11.51 3.14 18.70
N VAL A 107 -11.97 4.38 18.81
CA VAL A 107 -12.23 5.25 17.65
C VAL A 107 -10.97 5.49 16.83
N ARG A 108 -9.81 5.60 17.49
CA ARG A 108 -8.54 5.75 16.78
C ARG A 108 -8.18 4.49 15.98
N MET A 109 -8.37 3.29 16.54
CA MET A 109 -8.12 2.03 15.83
C MET A 109 -9.01 1.90 14.60
N GLN A 110 -10.31 2.22 14.71
CA GLN A 110 -11.25 2.23 13.58
C GLN A 110 -10.81 3.19 12.46
N TRP A 111 -10.31 4.37 12.83
CA TRP A 111 -9.82 5.33 11.86
C TRP A 111 -8.56 4.85 11.14
N ILE A 112 -7.63 4.21 11.85
CA ILE A 112 -6.42 3.63 11.24
C ILE A 112 -6.81 2.46 10.32
N GLU A 113 -7.65 1.54 10.79
CA GLU A 113 -8.18 0.43 9.96
C GLU A 113 -8.82 0.95 8.66
N PHE A 114 -9.64 2.00 8.75
CA PHE A 114 -10.25 2.61 7.58
C PHE A 114 -9.21 3.14 6.58
N ASN A 115 -8.12 3.77 7.06
CA ASN A 115 -7.02 4.19 6.21
C ASN A 115 -6.38 3.00 5.50
N GLN A 116 -6.13 1.90 6.22
CA GLN A 116 -5.51 0.69 5.65
C GLN A 116 -6.39 0.07 4.54
N MET A 117 -7.71 0.09 4.73
CA MET A 117 -8.67 -0.38 3.73
C MET A 117 -8.76 0.55 2.50
N ARG A 118 -8.68 1.87 2.71
CA ARG A 118 -8.62 2.85 1.61
C ARG A 118 -7.37 2.62 0.75
N ASP A 119 -6.22 2.40 1.39
CA ASP A 119 -4.94 2.26 0.71
C ASP A 119 -4.87 0.90 -0.03
N THR A 120 -5.45 -0.16 0.53
CA THR A 120 -5.73 -1.42 -0.18
C THR A 120 -6.51 -1.22 -1.49
N ILE A 121 -7.57 -0.41 -1.48
CA ILE A 121 -8.39 -0.13 -2.67
C ILE A 121 -7.58 0.63 -3.72
N PHE A 122 -6.78 1.60 -3.29
CA PHE A 122 -5.89 2.33 -4.19
C PHE A 122 -4.91 1.40 -4.91
N PHE A 123 -4.24 0.51 -4.19
CA PHE A 123 -3.34 -0.47 -4.80
C PHE A 123 -4.06 -1.43 -5.75
N ALA A 124 -5.28 -1.87 -5.41
CA ALA A 124 -6.09 -2.68 -6.30
C ALA A 124 -6.43 -1.95 -7.62
N ASN A 125 -6.72 -0.66 -7.55
CA ASN A 125 -6.99 0.16 -8.73
C ASN A 125 -5.76 0.32 -9.64
N ILE A 126 -4.56 0.46 -9.07
CA ILE A 126 -3.31 0.47 -9.85
C ILE A 126 -3.15 -0.86 -10.59
N LEU A 127 -3.33 -2.00 -9.91
CA LEU A 127 -3.21 -3.31 -10.54
C LEU A 127 -4.19 -3.48 -11.70
N ALA A 128 -5.45 -3.11 -11.49
CA ALA A 128 -6.48 -3.17 -12.54
C ALA A 128 -6.12 -2.29 -13.75
N HIS A 129 -5.61 -1.08 -13.50
CA HIS A 129 -5.18 -0.16 -14.56
C HIS A 129 -4.01 -0.73 -15.37
N MET A 130 -2.98 -1.27 -14.69
CA MET A 130 -1.83 -1.89 -15.36
C MET A 130 -2.27 -3.09 -16.20
N SER A 131 -3.12 -3.96 -15.66
CA SER A 131 -3.67 -5.10 -16.42
C SER A 131 -4.41 -4.67 -17.68
N ALA A 132 -5.20 -3.59 -17.62
CA ALA A 132 -5.91 -3.07 -18.79
C ALA A 132 -4.95 -2.57 -19.88
N MET A 133 -3.88 -1.84 -19.52
CA MET A 133 -2.88 -1.36 -20.48
C MET A 133 -2.16 -2.49 -21.21
N HIS A 134 -1.83 -3.58 -20.51
CA HIS A 134 -1.22 -4.77 -21.12
C HIS A 134 -2.12 -5.45 -22.16
N MET A 135 -3.44 -5.48 -21.94
CA MET A 135 -4.41 -6.05 -22.88
C MET A 135 -4.61 -5.21 -24.14
N THR A 136 -4.54 -3.88 -24.03
CA THR A 136 -4.67 -2.99 -25.20
C THR A 136 -3.44 -3.01 -26.12
N GLY A 137 -2.25 -3.28 -25.58
CA GLY A 137 -1.00 -3.36 -26.37
C GLY A 137 -0.85 -4.66 -27.18
N THR A 138 -1.55 -5.73 -26.81
CA THR A 138 -1.45 -7.05 -27.46
C THR A 138 -2.39 -7.22 -28.66
N GLN A 139 -3.35 -6.31 -28.88
CA GLN A 139 -4.32 -6.41 -29.98
C GLN A 139 -3.87 -5.72 -31.30
N HIS A 140 -2.69 -5.09 -31.37
CA HIS A 140 -2.25 -4.35 -32.57
C HIS A 140 -1.26 -5.07 -33.50
N HIS A 141 -0.96 -6.36 -33.29
CA HIS A 141 -0.09 -7.16 -34.18
C HIS A 141 -0.77 -8.39 -34.77
N GLY A 142 -1.89 -8.19 -35.47
CA GLY A 142 -2.58 -9.26 -36.21
C GLY A 142 -3.26 -8.86 -37.52
N GLY A 143 -3.16 -7.59 -37.95
CA GLY A 143 -3.76 -7.14 -39.21
C GLY A 143 -2.74 -7.13 -40.34
N THR A 144 -2.45 -8.28 -40.95
CA THR A 144 -1.88 -8.28 -42.29
C THR A 144 -2.96 -7.78 -43.25
N SER A 145 -2.78 -6.56 -43.73
CA SER A 145 -3.52 -6.03 -44.87
C SER A 145 -3.24 -6.91 -46.08
N SER A 146 -4.14 -7.85 -46.36
CA SER A 146 -4.20 -8.45 -47.69
C SER A 146 -4.66 -7.37 -48.67
N PRO A 147 -3.93 -7.12 -49.76
CA PRO A 147 -4.40 -6.21 -50.79
C PRO A 147 -5.63 -6.86 -51.45
N ILE A 148 -6.79 -6.21 -51.31
CA ILE A 148 -7.97 -6.53 -52.11
C ILE A 148 -7.59 -6.18 -53.56
N GLN A 149 -7.43 -7.20 -54.40
CA GLN A 149 -7.33 -7.04 -55.84
C GLN A 149 -8.61 -6.34 -56.32
N GLY A 150 -8.41 -5.23 -57.05
CA GLY A 150 -9.50 -4.45 -57.63
C GLY A 150 -10.36 -5.30 -58.59
N PRO A 151 -11.59 -4.87 -58.86
CA PRO A 151 -12.49 -5.61 -59.74
C PRO A 151 -11.96 -5.55 -61.18
N PRO A 152 -12.01 -6.63 -61.96
CA PRO A 152 -11.87 -6.51 -63.41
C PRO A 152 -13.11 -5.79 -63.94
N GLY A 153 -12.86 -4.69 -64.66
CA GLY A 153 -13.86 -4.01 -65.47
C GLY A 153 -14.15 -4.77 -66.77
N PHE A 154 -15.40 -4.62 -67.21
CA PHE A 154 -16.05 -5.12 -68.44
C PHE A 154 -16.40 -6.60 -68.50
#